data_AF-A0A6N1AFY3-F1
#
_entry.id   AF-A0A6N1AFY3-F1
#
_cell.length_a   1.000
_cell.length_b   1.000
_cell.length_c   1.000
_cell.angle_alpha   90.00
_cell.angle_beta   90.00
_cell.angle_gamma   90.00
#
_symmetry.space_group_name_H-M   'P 1'
#
loop_
_entity.id
_entity.type
_entity.pdbx_description
1 polymer ?
#
loop_
_entity_poly.entity_id
_entity_poly.type
_entity_poly.pdbx_seq_one_letter_code
_entity_poly.pdbx_strand_id
1 'polypeptide(L)'
;MNRFAAVVMSFALGAVSPALAADPPKAVPSSPAAPAMAAAPFGLEWGLSKEDVEAKGIKLVEVPNNEGSQRFSATGLSKLVAGVETVVIDFGFDNRLWKVIAASEDFPNDPYGFKIKARYGELNGILTEKYGRGKATHHTGGSIYDEARYFLAGLNGGKSWHFTTYSAPGLNIELSVRAKDSDTGYWVLIYDNTELAKGYDKAKANREKNAL
;
A
#
# COMPACT_ATOMS: atom_id res chain seq x y z
N MET A 1 -85.82 5.06 34.79
CA MET A 1 -85.18 6.40 34.89
C MET A 1 -84.66 6.73 33.49
N ASN A 2 -85.47 7.37 32.63
CA ASN A 2 -85.44 8.83 32.32
C ASN A 2 -84.06 9.27 31.76
N ARG A 3 -83.88 9.78 30.54
CA ARG A 3 -84.73 10.58 29.62
C ARG A 3 -84.21 10.55 28.16
N PHE A 4 -85.15 10.73 27.21
CA PHE A 4 -85.21 11.63 26.01
C PHE A 4 -83.90 12.31 25.51
N ALA A 5 -83.65 12.63 24.22
CA ALA A 5 -84.50 12.98 23.08
C ALA A 5 -83.73 12.91 21.73
N ALA A 6 -84.48 12.95 20.63
CA ALA A 6 -84.05 13.06 19.22
C ALA A 6 -83.41 14.41 18.85
N VAL A 7 -82.65 14.46 17.74
CA VAL A 7 -82.75 15.48 16.67
C VAL A 7 -82.11 14.93 15.38
N VAL A 8 -82.85 15.05 14.28
CA VAL A 8 -82.43 14.88 12.87
C VAL A 8 -81.83 16.19 12.38
N MET A 9 -80.70 16.17 11.68
CA MET A 9 -80.34 17.24 10.75
C MET A 9 -79.49 16.69 9.60
N SER A 10 -80.12 16.63 8.42
CA SER A 10 -79.43 16.53 7.13
C SER A 10 -78.72 17.85 6.83
N PHE A 11 -77.47 17.79 6.41
CA PHE A 11 -76.86 18.80 5.54
C PHE A 11 -76.01 18.13 4.47
N ALA A 12 -76.14 18.68 3.27
CA ALA A 12 -75.68 18.13 2.01
C ALA A 12 -74.25 18.56 1.64
N LEU A 13 -73.71 17.84 0.66
CA LEU A 13 -72.70 18.19 -0.34
C LEU A 13 -71.30 18.67 0.13
N GLY A 14 -70.31 17.87 -0.24
CA GLY A 14 -68.93 18.27 -0.39
C GLY A 14 -68.12 17.16 -1.03
N ALA A 15 -68.21 17.03 -2.36
CA ALA A 15 -67.32 16.14 -3.13
C ALA A 15 -65.89 16.69 -3.04
N VAL A 16 -65.03 15.99 -2.32
CA VAL A 16 -63.59 16.25 -2.30
C VAL A 16 -62.93 15.29 -3.29
N SER A 17 -62.48 15.81 -4.41
CA SER A 17 -61.59 15.09 -5.32
C SER A 17 -60.27 14.74 -4.61
N PRO A 18 -59.82 13.48 -4.59
CA PRO A 18 -58.43 13.18 -4.27
C PRO A 18 -57.57 13.43 -5.52
N ALA A 19 -56.58 14.31 -5.34
CA ALA A 19 -55.54 14.61 -6.31
C ALA A 19 -54.80 13.33 -6.76
N LEU A 20 -54.40 13.32 -8.03
CA LEU A 20 -53.46 12.38 -8.64
C LEU A 20 -52.26 12.15 -7.69
N ALA A 21 -52.13 10.92 -7.19
CA ALA A 21 -50.92 10.46 -6.54
C ALA A 21 -49.80 10.41 -7.59
N ALA A 22 -48.75 11.20 -7.37
CA ALA A 22 -47.51 11.10 -8.13
C ALA A 22 -46.81 9.76 -7.78
N ASP A 23 -46.38 9.04 -8.80
CA ASP A 23 -45.61 7.81 -8.67
C ASP A 23 -44.34 8.02 -7.82
N PRO A 24 -43.98 7.08 -6.94
CA PRO A 24 -42.70 7.15 -6.23
C PRO A 24 -41.53 7.01 -7.21
N PRO A 25 -40.41 7.73 -7.00
CA PRO A 25 -39.27 7.68 -7.90
C PRO A 25 -38.68 6.26 -7.93
N LYS A 26 -38.58 5.70 -9.14
CA LYS A 26 -37.85 4.47 -9.45
C LYS A 26 -36.45 4.55 -8.84
N ALA A 27 -36.13 3.58 -7.98
CA ALA A 27 -34.79 3.40 -7.43
C ALA A 27 -33.77 3.29 -8.56
N VAL A 28 -32.79 4.21 -8.55
CA VAL A 28 -31.62 4.13 -9.42
C VAL A 28 -30.80 2.92 -8.99
N PRO A 29 -30.41 2.00 -9.90
CA PRO A 29 -29.57 0.88 -9.55
C PRO A 29 -28.25 1.41 -8.97
N SER A 30 -27.97 1.03 -7.71
CA SER A 30 -26.70 1.28 -7.06
C SER A 30 -25.57 0.70 -7.92
N SER A 31 -24.66 1.58 -8.35
CA SER A 31 -23.41 1.21 -9.01
C SER A 31 -22.72 0.06 -8.27
N PRO A 32 -22.16 -0.96 -8.95
CA PRO A 32 -21.45 -2.02 -8.28
C PRO A 32 -20.35 -1.42 -7.41
N ALA A 33 -20.38 -1.76 -6.12
CA ALA A 33 -19.37 -1.34 -5.16
C ALA A 33 -17.99 -1.66 -5.73
N ALA A 34 -17.11 -0.66 -5.76
CA ALA A 34 -15.71 -0.86 -6.09
C ALA A 34 -15.19 -2.04 -5.24
N PRO A 35 -14.41 -2.96 -5.82
CA PRO A 35 -13.86 -4.08 -5.07
C PRO A 35 -13.18 -3.53 -3.83
N ALA A 36 -13.51 -4.08 -2.66
CA ALA A 36 -12.92 -3.66 -1.39
C ALA A 36 -11.40 -3.62 -1.56
N MET A 37 -10.82 -2.42 -1.46
CA MET A 37 -9.40 -2.22 -1.72
C MET A 37 -8.62 -3.04 -0.70
N ALA A 38 -7.82 -4.00 -1.18
CA ALA A 38 -7.03 -4.85 -0.31
C ALA A 38 -6.06 -3.99 0.50
N ALA A 39 -5.93 -4.28 1.80
CA ALA A 39 -5.08 -3.51 2.69
C ALA A 39 -3.61 -3.54 2.23
N ALA A 40 -3.01 -2.35 2.14
CA ALA A 40 -1.59 -2.16 1.92
C ALA A 40 -0.88 -1.92 3.27
N PRO A 41 0.46 -2.04 3.35
CA PRO A 41 1.18 -1.77 4.60
C PRO A 41 1.00 -0.31 5.08
N PHE A 42 1.29 -0.08 6.37
CA PHE A 42 1.36 1.27 6.97
C PHE A 42 0.04 2.08 6.94
N GLY A 43 -1.09 1.37 6.98
CA GLY A 43 -2.43 1.97 6.97
C GLY A 43 -2.86 2.50 5.60
N LEU A 44 -2.16 2.11 4.53
CA LEU A 44 -2.54 2.37 3.16
C LEU A 44 -3.49 1.30 2.64
N GLU A 45 -4.08 1.55 1.46
CA GLU A 45 -4.89 0.58 0.72
C GLU A 45 -4.41 0.55 -0.74
N TRP A 46 -4.38 -0.65 -1.34
CA TRP A 46 -3.91 -0.79 -2.71
C TRP A 46 -4.88 -0.13 -3.70
N GLY A 47 -4.32 0.53 -4.71
CA GLY A 47 -5.10 1.15 -5.76
C GLY A 47 -5.69 2.52 -5.42
N LEU A 48 -5.43 3.06 -4.22
CA LEU A 48 -5.76 4.46 -3.89
C LEU A 48 -5.08 5.41 -4.88
N SER A 49 -5.80 6.49 -5.21
CA SER A 49 -5.22 7.61 -5.93
C SER A 49 -4.32 8.46 -5.03
N LYS A 50 -3.47 9.28 -5.64
CA LYS A 50 -2.67 10.26 -4.91
C LYS A 50 -3.56 11.15 -4.04
N GLU A 51 -4.68 11.62 -4.60
CA GLU A 51 -5.64 12.50 -3.94
C GLU A 51 -6.30 11.81 -2.75
N ASP A 52 -6.65 10.53 -2.87
CA ASP A 52 -7.24 9.77 -1.77
C ASP A 52 -6.23 9.49 -0.64
N VAL A 53 -4.95 9.31 -0.98
CA VAL A 53 -3.87 9.19 0.02
C VAL A 53 -3.71 10.50 0.79
N GLU A 54 -3.69 11.64 0.10
CA GLU A 54 -3.60 12.96 0.72
C GLU A 54 -4.84 13.28 1.57
N ALA A 55 -6.04 12.86 1.13
CA ALA A 55 -7.29 13.00 1.88
C ALA A 55 -7.29 12.22 3.21
N LYS A 56 -6.47 11.18 3.34
CA LYS A 56 -6.23 10.46 4.61
C LYS A 56 -5.25 11.18 5.55
N GLY A 57 -4.79 12.38 5.18
CA GLY A 57 -3.87 13.20 5.98
C GLY A 57 -2.39 12.83 5.79
N ILE A 58 -2.08 11.98 4.82
CA ILE A 58 -0.71 11.58 4.49
C ILE A 58 -0.11 12.66 3.58
N LYS A 59 1.06 13.17 3.93
CA LYS A 59 1.75 14.20 3.12
C LYS A 59 2.68 13.53 2.13
N LEU A 60 2.59 13.93 0.88
CA LEU A 60 3.38 13.41 -0.23
C LEU A 60 4.35 14.47 -0.74
N VAL A 61 5.63 14.12 -0.81
CA VAL A 61 6.69 14.95 -1.40
C VAL A 61 7.28 14.20 -2.57
N GLU A 62 7.25 14.80 -3.76
CA GLU A 62 7.76 14.16 -4.96
C GLU A 62 9.26 13.87 -4.82
N VAL A 63 9.67 12.68 -5.25
CA VAL A 63 11.08 12.29 -5.28
C VAL A 63 11.46 11.85 -6.70
N PRO A 64 12.69 12.12 -7.13
CA PRO A 64 13.13 11.79 -8.48
C PRO A 64 12.92 10.32 -8.82
N ASN A 65 12.40 10.07 -10.03
CA ASN A 65 12.23 8.72 -10.53
C ASN A 65 12.55 8.65 -12.03
N ASN A 66 13.46 7.74 -12.37
CA ASN A 66 13.89 7.52 -13.75
C ASN A 66 12.97 6.56 -14.51
N GLU A 67 12.00 5.93 -13.83
CA GLU A 67 11.14 4.88 -14.39
C GLU A 67 9.76 5.40 -14.86
N GLY A 68 9.51 6.71 -14.74
CA GLY A 68 8.27 7.35 -15.20
C GLY A 68 7.02 7.03 -14.35
N SER A 69 7.13 6.23 -13.28
CA SER A 69 6.09 6.17 -12.25
C SER A 69 6.11 7.44 -11.39
N GLN A 70 4.95 7.85 -10.90
CA GLN A 70 4.88 8.96 -9.96
C GLN A 70 5.31 8.45 -8.58
N ARG A 71 6.42 8.97 -8.06
CA ARG A 71 7.03 8.49 -6.82
C ARG A 71 7.03 9.60 -5.78
N PHE A 72 6.60 9.28 -4.57
CA PHE A 72 6.52 10.22 -3.46
C PHE A 72 7.10 9.64 -2.18
N SER A 73 7.82 10.47 -1.43
CA SER A 73 8.06 10.24 -0.01
C SER A 73 6.77 10.55 0.75
N ALA A 74 6.36 9.63 1.63
CA ALA A 74 5.11 9.69 2.37
C ALA A 74 5.38 9.84 3.88
N THR A 75 4.72 10.83 4.50
CA THR A 75 4.79 11.07 5.96
C THR A 75 3.39 11.16 6.57
N GLY A 76 3.27 10.91 7.88
CA GLY A 76 1.98 10.82 8.56
C GLY A 76 1.30 9.46 8.44
N LEU A 77 2.05 8.42 8.05
CA LEU A 77 1.58 7.04 7.98
C LEU A 77 1.32 6.45 9.37
N SER A 78 0.40 5.50 9.46
CA SER A 78 0.11 4.78 10.69
C SER A 78 0.78 3.40 10.67
N LYS A 79 0.91 2.74 11.83
CA LYS A 79 1.41 1.35 11.94
C LYS A 79 2.79 1.13 11.30
N LEU A 80 3.67 2.13 11.37
CA LEU A 80 5.05 1.99 10.90
C LEU A 80 5.78 0.91 11.71
N VAL A 81 6.63 0.15 11.01
CA VAL A 81 7.56 -0.77 11.66
C VAL A 81 8.60 0.07 12.42
N ALA A 82 8.98 -0.36 13.62
CA ALA A 82 9.98 0.35 14.40
C ALA A 82 11.32 0.44 13.65
N GLY A 83 11.91 1.63 13.63
CA GLY A 83 13.16 1.94 12.93
C GLY A 83 12.99 2.36 11.47
N VAL A 84 11.77 2.50 10.94
CA VAL A 84 11.54 3.10 9.61
C VAL A 84 11.82 4.60 9.67
N GLU A 85 12.71 5.08 8.81
CA GLU A 85 13.02 6.51 8.65
C GLU A 85 12.27 7.09 7.45
N THR A 86 12.27 6.37 6.32
CA THR A 86 11.69 6.86 5.07
C THR A 86 10.70 5.85 4.50
N VAL A 87 9.53 6.33 4.07
CA VAL A 87 8.60 5.55 3.25
C VAL A 87 8.42 6.23 1.91
N VAL A 88 8.60 5.47 0.84
CA VAL A 88 8.38 5.88 -0.53
C VAL A 88 7.24 5.05 -1.11
N ILE A 89 6.34 5.69 -1.84
CA ILE A 89 5.23 5.05 -2.52
C ILE A 89 5.25 5.38 -4.01
N ASP A 90 4.88 4.40 -4.85
CA ASP A 90 4.77 4.58 -6.30
C ASP A 90 3.33 4.40 -6.76
N PHE A 91 2.91 5.32 -7.63
CA PHE A 91 1.65 5.24 -8.36
C PHE A 91 1.89 4.83 -9.80
N GLY A 92 0.95 4.06 -10.35
CA GLY A 92 0.92 3.69 -11.75
C GLY A 92 0.58 4.89 -12.65
N PHE A 93 0.68 4.72 -13.96
CA PHE A 93 0.27 5.74 -14.93
C PHE A 93 -1.24 6.06 -14.88
N ASP A 94 -2.03 5.18 -14.28
CA ASP A 94 -3.46 5.32 -14.00
C ASP A 94 -3.74 5.95 -12.63
N ASN A 95 -2.71 6.52 -11.96
CA ASN A 95 -2.80 7.14 -10.64
C ASN A 95 -3.31 6.15 -9.57
N ARG A 96 -2.76 4.93 -9.54
CA ARG A 96 -3.11 3.91 -8.56
C ARG A 96 -1.89 3.44 -7.79
N LEU A 97 -1.97 3.47 -6.45
CA LEU A 97 -0.90 3.00 -5.56
C LEU A 97 -0.66 1.50 -5.77
N TRP A 98 0.56 1.13 -6.16
CA TRP A 98 0.90 -0.27 -6.43
C TRP A 98 2.17 -0.74 -5.72
N LYS A 99 3.00 0.18 -5.22
CA LYS A 99 4.26 -0.14 -4.52
C LYS A 99 4.46 0.72 -3.29
N VAL A 100 4.95 0.09 -2.22
CA VAL A 100 5.35 0.75 -0.98
C VAL A 100 6.74 0.25 -0.60
N ILE A 101 7.66 1.18 -0.34
CA ILE A 101 9.06 0.92 0.03
C ILE A 101 9.30 1.61 1.36
N ALA A 102 9.62 0.85 2.41
CA ALA A 102 10.08 1.39 3.68
C ALA A 102 11.58 1.13 3.83
N ALA A 103 12.34 2.17 4.12
CA ALA A 103 13.76 2.10 4.45
C ALA A 103 13.97 2.49 5.91
N SER A 104 14.84 1.76 6.59
CA SER A 104 15.17 2.02 7.98
C SER A 104 16.08 3.22 8.15
N GLU A 105 16.21 3.66 9.39
CA GLU A 105 17.37 4.42 9.84
C GLU A 105 18.68 3.65 9.60
N ASP A 106 19.79 4.38 9.54
CA ASP A 106 21.14 3.84 9.37
C ASP A 106 21.59 3.06 10.63
N PHE A 107 22.33 1.97 10.40
CA PHE A 107 23.02 1.17 11.42
C PHE A 107 24.53 1.41 11.28
N PRO A 108 25.08 2.48 11.89
CA PRO A 108 26.49 2.83 11.75
C PRO A 108 27.40 1.97 12.65
N ASN A 109 28.69 1.95 12.32
CA ASN A 109 29.72 1.20 13.05
C ASN A 109 29.36 -0.28 13.16
N ASP A 110 28.99 -0.90 12.03
CA ASP A 110 28.60 -2.30 11.93
C ASP A 110 29.21 -2.99 10.71
N PRO A 111 30.55 -3.01 10.54
CA PRO A 111 31.18 -3.44 9.29
C PRO A 111 30.95 -4.93 8.98
N TYR A 112 30.74 -5.73 10.04
CA TYR A 112 30.37 -7.15 9.98
C TYR A 112 28.86 -7.38 9.79
N GLY A 113 28.06 -6.32 9.89
CA GLY A 113 26.61 -6.33 9.79
C GLY A 113 25.91 -7.04 10.96
N PHE A 114 26.52 -7.19 12.13
CA PHE A 114 25.91 -7.94 13.24
C PHE A 114 24.59 -7.34 13.70
N LYS A 115 24.52 -6.03 13.89
CA LYS A 115 23.30 -5.35 14.34
C LYS A 115 22.21 -5.42 13.27
N ILE A 116 22.58 -5.12 12.02
CA ILE A 116 21.60 -5.12 10.93
C ILE A 116 21.10 -6.55 10.60
N LYS A 117 21.96 -7.57 10.67
CA LYS A 117 21.56 -8.98 10.49
C LYS A 117 20.65 -9.47 11.62
N ALA A 118 20.88 -9.03 12.85
CA ALA A 118 19.99 -9.35 13.97
C ALA A 118 18.60 -8.77 13.73
N ARG A 119 18.51 -7.48 13.41
CA ARG A 119 17.22 -6.82 13.09
C ARG A 119 16.54 -7.43 11.87
N TYR A 120 17.30 -7.75 10.84
CA TYR A 120 16.81 -8.49 9.67
C TYR A 120 16.20 -9.83 10.07
N GLY A 121 16.86 -10.60 10.94
CA GLY A 121 16.35 -11.88 11.45
C GLY A 121 15.03 -11.75 12.18
N GLU A 122 14.87 -10.73 13.02
CA GLU A 122 13.61 -10.42 13.72
C GLU A 122 12.48 -10.13 12.73
N LEU A 123 12.72 -9.20 11.79
CA LEU A 123 11.73 -8.83 10.77
C LEU A 123 11.37 -10.01 9.88
N ASN A 124 12.35 -10.83 9.52
CA ASN A 124 12.15 -12.05 8.75
C ASN A 124 11.27 -13.07 9.51
N GLY A 125 11.45 -13.19 10.82
CA GLY A 125 10.58 -14.00 11.68
C GLY A 125 9.13 -13.53 11.62
N ILE A 126 8.89 -12.23 11.81
CA ILE A 126 7.55 -11.62 11.75
C ILE A 126 6.91 -11.83 10.37
N LEU A 127 7.66 -11.61 9.28
CA LEU A 127 7.16 -11.84 7.93
C LEU A 127 6.85 -13.32 7.67
N THR A 128 7.68 -14.23 8.22
CA THR A 128 7.44 -15.67 8.12
C THR A 128 6.18 -16.11 8.84
N GLU A 129 5.91 -15.56 10.03
CA GLU A 129 4.66 -15.82 10.75
C GLU A 129 3.43 -15.32 9.97
N LYS A 130 3.56 -14.16 9.30
CA LYS A 130 2.43 -13.52 8.61
C LYS A 130 2.16 -14.08 7.21
N TYR A 131 3.21 -14.39 6.45
CA TYR A 131 3.11 -14.73 5.02
C TYR A 131 3.63 -16.14 4.69
N GLY A 132 4.04 -16.91 5.70
CA GLY A 132 4.67 -18.22 5.51
C GLY A 132 6.15 -18.12 5.16
N ARG A 133 6.79 -19.26 4.93
CA ARG A 133 8.24 -19.35 4.71
C ARG A 133 8.66 -18.61 3.43
N GLY A 134 9.44 -17.56 3.59
CA GLY A 134 10.06 -16.83 2.48
C GLY A 134 11.21 -17.59 1.82
N LYS A 135 11.61 -17.11 0.63
CA LYS A 135 12.78 -17.60 -0.11
C LYS A 135 13.98 -16.70 0.19
N ALA A 136 14.84 -17.14 1.09
CA ALA A 136 16.09 -16.45 1.39
C ALA A 136 17.09 -16.58 0.23
N THR A 137 17.72 -15.47 -0.12
CA THR A 137 18.82 -15.38 -1.07
C THR A 137 19.99 -14.69 -0.40
N HIS A 138 21.11 -15.41 -0.35
CA HIS A 138 22.37 -14.88 0.13
C HIS A 138 23.47 -15.22 -0.87
N HIS A 139 24.22 -14.21 -1.27
CA HIS A 139 25.40 -14.35 -2.10
C HIS A 139 26.50 -13.50 -1.49
N THR A 140 27.68 -14.11 -1.38
CA THR A 140 28.93 -13.41 -1.15
C THR A 140 29.63 -13.26 -2.48
N GLY A 141 30.22 -12.09 -2.74
CA GLY A 141 30.88 -11.79 -4.02
C GLY A 141 32.18 -12.56 -4.31
N GLY A 142 32.49 -13.60 -3.54
CA GLY A 142 33.74 -14.33 -3.60
C GLY A 142 34.94 -13.54 -3.04
N SER A 143 36.12 -14.16 -3.06
CA SER A 143 37.39 -13.49 -2.73
C SER A 143 37.32 -12.85 -1.33
N ILE A 144 37.77 -11.61 -1.19
CA ILE A 144 37.70 -10.87 0.08
C ILE A 144 36.27 -10.76 0.60
N TYR A 145 35.24 -10.73 -0.26
CA TYR A 145 33.85 -10.55 0.16
C TYR A 145 33.25 -11.80 0.83
N ASP A 146 33.94 -12.94 0.81
CA ASP A 146 33.57 -14.12 1.60
C ASP A 146 33.93 -13.93 3.08
N GLU A 147 34.85 -13.01 3.41
CA GLU A 147 35.18 -12.72 4.80
C GLU A 147 34.10 -11.83 5.44
N ALA A 148 33.65 -12.21 6.65
CA ALA A 148 32.57 -11.53 7.35
C ALA A 148 32.78 -10.02 7.53
N ARG A 149 34.05 -9.57 7.64
CA ARG A 149 34.41 -8.15 7.81
C ARG A 149 34.09 -7.27 6.58
N TYR A 150 33.86 -7.88 5.42
CA TYR A 150 33.53 -7.16 4.19
C TYR A 150 32.06 -7.31 3.80
N PHE A 151 31.19 -7.75 4.72
CA PHE A 151 29.77 -7.92 4.43
C PHE A 151 29.13 -6.65 3.87
N LEU A 152 29.23 -5.52 4.58
CA LEU A 152 28.67 -4.25 4.12
C LEU A 152 29.42 -3.68 2.90
N ALA A 153 30.74 -3.85 2.84
CA ALA A 153 31.53 -3.45 1.68
C ALA A 153 31.10 -4.20 0.40
N GLY A 154 30.78 -5.49 0.50
CA GLY A 154 30.28 -6.30 -0.59
C GLY A 154 28.87 -5.89 -1.04
N LEU A 155 27.98 -5.57 -0.10
CA LEU A 155 26.66 -5.02 -0.41
C LEU A 155 26.77 -3.65 -1.11
N ASN A 156 27.57 -2.74 -0.56
CA ASN A 156 27.77 -1.39 -1.12
C ASN A 156 28.40 -1.43 -2.51
N GLY A 157 29.36 -2.35 -2.73
CA GLY A 157 30.02 -2.54 -4.02
C GLY A 157 29.23 -3.36 -5.04
N GLY A 158 28.00 -3.78 -4.72
CA GLY A 158 27.15 -4.61 -5.60
C GLY A 158 27.74 -6.00 -5.88
N LYS A 159 28.56 -6.52 -4.97
CA LYS A 159 29.20 -7.84 -5.05
C LYS A 159 28.46 -8.90 -4.25
N SER A 160 27.75 -8.48 -3.20
CA SER A 160 26.97 -9.35 -2.33
C SER A 160 25.51 -8.93 -2.33
N TRP A 161 24.62 -9.88 -1.99
CA TRP A 161 23.20 -9.58 -1.73
C TRP A 161 22.72 -10.41 -0.53
N HIS A 162 21.82 -9.83 0.25
CA HIS A 162 21.19 -10.48 1.39
C HIS A 162 19.73 -10.05 1.50
N PHE A 163 18.82 -10.91 1.06
CA PHE A 163 17.39 -10.61 1.04
C PHE A 163 16.53 -11.87 1.13
N THR A 164 15.27 -11.70 1.53
CA THR A 164 14.26 -12.77 1.52
C THR A 164 13.03 -12.23 0.83
N THR A 165 12.49 -13.01 -0.10
CA THR A 165 11.23 -12.70 -0.76
C THR A 165 10.08 -13.55 -0.24
N TYR A 166 8.90 -12.94 -0.16
CA TYR A 166 7.65 -13.60 0.19
C TYR A 166 6.65 -13.36 -0.93
N SER A 167 5.84 -14.38 -1.23
CA SER A 167 4.77 -14.28 -2.19
C SER A 167 3.47 -14.72 -1.52
N ALA A 168 2.47 -13.85 -1.58
CA ALA A 168 1.11 -14.10 -1.13
C ALA A 168 0.15 -13.75 -2.28
N PRO A 169 -1.12 -14.18 -2.24
CA PRO A 169 -2.09 -13.82 -3.28
C PRO A 169 -2.14 -12.31 -3.50
N GLY A 170 -1.82 -11.86 -4.72
CA GLY A 170 -1.83 -10.44 -5.09
C GLY A 170 -0.69 -9.60 -4.52
N LEU A 171 0.29 -10.17 -3.81
CA LEU A 171 1.33 -9.42 -3.09
C LEU A 171 2.70 -10.10 -3.20
N ASN A 172 3.73 -9.34 -3.58
CA ASN A 172 5.11 -9.72 -3.29
C ASN A 172 5.71 -8.80 -2.24
N ILE A 173 6.66 -9.35 -1.49
CA ILE A 173 7.38 -8.65 -0.43
C ILE A 173 8.85 -9.00 -0.54
N GLU A 174 9.73 -8.01 -0.44
CA GLU A 174 11.16 -8.19 -0.28
C GLU A 174 11.60 -7.53 1.01
N LEU A 175 12.26 -8.30 1.88
CA LEU A 175 13.09 -7.76 2.96
C LEU A 175 14.55 -7.90 2.54
N SER A 176 15.27 -6.79 2.42
CA SER A 176 16.70 -6.77 2.05
C SER A 176 17.55 -5.97 3.02
N VAL A 177 18.82 -6.35 3.15
CA VAL A 177 19.86 -5.53 3.77
C VAL A 177 20.63 -4.82 2.66
N ARG A 178 20.82 -3.52 2.84
CA ARG A 178 21.60 -2.65 1.95
C ARG A 178 22.67 -1.94 2.75
N ALA A 179 23.61 -1.34 2.04
CA ALA A 179 24.72 -0.61 2.64
C ALA A 179 24.85 0.76 2.00
N LYS A 180 25.17 1.75 2.82
CA LYS A 180 25.48 3.12 2.41
C LYS A 180 26.98 3.29 2.15
N ASP A 181 27.78 2.57 2.94
CA ASP A 181 29.23 2.47 2.84
C ASP A 181 29.69 1.12 3.42
N SER A 182 30.99 0.94 3.68
CA SER A 182 31.54 -0.32 4.21
C SER A 182 31.26 -0.57 5.70
N ASP A 183 30.64 0.38 6.41
CA ASP A 183 30.47 0.38 7.86
C ASP A 183 29.04 0.71 8.32
N THR A 184 28.22 1.24 7.40
CA THR A 184 26.84 1.64 7.64
C THR A 184 25.86 0.86 6.77
N GLY A 185 25.03 0.06 7.42
CA GLY A 185 23.96 -0.72 6.78
C GLY A 185 22.57 -0.17 7.07
N TYR A 186 21.57 -0.55 6.29
CA TYR A 186 20.16 -0.29 6.56
C TYR A 186 19.32 -1.42 5.95
N TRP A 187 18.09 -1.60 6.44
CA TRP A 187 17.18 -2.57 5.86
C TRP A 187 16.11 -1.87 5.01
N VAL A 188 15.65 -2.57 3.99
CA VAL A 188 14.57 -2.12 3.11
C VAL A 188 13.50 -3.20 3.05
N LEU A 189 12.24 -2.74 3.13
CA LEU A 189 11.07 -3.56 3.00
C LEU A 189 10.23 -3.04 1.83
N ILE A 190 10.12 -3.84 0.77
CA ILE A 190 9.38 -3.51 -0.44
C ILE A 190 8.12 -4.36 -0.46
N TYR A 191 6.98 -3.74 -0.74
CA TYR A 191 5.71 -4.40 -1.02
C TYR A 191 5.22 -3.96 -2.40
N ASP A 192 4.83 -4.91 -3.24
CA ASP A 192 4.16 -4.64 -4.51
C ASP A 192 2.88 -5.44 -4.66
N ASN A 193 1.81 -4.76 -5.09
CA ASN A 193 0.60 -5.43 -5.53
C ASN A 193 0.81 -5.97 -6.94
N THR A 194 0.77 -7.30 -7.09
CA THR A 194 1.20 -7.95 -8.34
C THR A 194 0.27 -7.71 -9.52
N GLU A 195 -1.01 -7.42 -9.28
CA GLU A 195 -1.97 -7.12 -10.34
C GLU A 195 -1.80 -5.68 -10.83
N LEU A 196 -1.66 -4.73 -9.90
CA LEU A 196 -1.42 -3.33 -10.23
C LEU A 196 -0.05 -3.11 -10.86
N ALA A 197 0.97 -3.84 -10.39
CA ALA A 197 2.30 -3.85 -11.01
C ALA A 197 2.24 -4.27 -12.48
N LYS A 198 1.51 -5.36 -12.81
CA LYS A 198 1.29 -5.79 -14.22
C LYS A 198 0.59 -4.72 -15.04
N GLY A 199 -0.38 -4.01 -14.44
CA GLY A 199 -1.07 -2.88 -15.07
C GLY A 199 -0.09 -1.76 -15.42
N TYR A 200 0.78 -1.39 -14.48
CA TYR A 200 1.85 -0.42 -14.69
C TYR A 200 2.83 -0.87 -15.78
N ASP A 201 3.33 -2.11 -15.74
CA ASP A 201 4.29 -2.63 -16.73
C ASP A 201 3.72 -2.62 -18.15
N LYS A 202 2.45 -3.03 -18.31
CA LYS A 202 1.76 -2.99 -19.60
C LYS A 202 1.60 -1.56 -20.11
N ALA A 203 1.25 -0.62 -19.23
CA ALA A 203 1.12 0.79 -19.58
C ALA A 203 2.48 1.41 -19.96
N LYS A 204 3.55 1.03 -19.25
CA LYS A 204 4.93 1.43 -19.56
C LYS A 204 5.33 0.96 -20.96
N ALA A 205 5.20 -0.34 -21.23
CA ALA A 205 5.56 -0.91 -22.53
C ALA A 205 4.78 -0.28 -23.69
N ASN A 206 3.49 0.02 -23.49
CA ASN A 206 2.69 0.70 -24.51
C ASN A 206 3.16 2.14 -24.76
N ARG A 207 3.55 2.88 -23.71
CA ARG A 207 4.09 4.24 -23.85
C ARG A 207 5.43 4.23 -24.58
N GLU A 208 6.33 3.31 -24.23
CA GLU A 208 7.62 3.15 -24.90
C GLU A 208 7.43 2.79 -26.38
N LYS A 209 6.51 1.87 -26.69
CA LYS A 209 6.19 1.51 -28.07
C LYS A 209 5.65 2.69 -28.89
N ASN A 210 4.89 3.61 -28.28
CA ASN A 210 4.35 4.77 -28.97
C ASN A 210 5.37 5.91 -29.12
N ALA A 211 6.48 5.87 -28.39
CA ALA A 211 7.53 6.89 -28.40
C ALA A 211 8.67 6.57 -29.37
N LEU A 212 8.74 5.33 -29.87
CA LEU A 212 9.68 4.82 -30.87
C LEU A 212 8.99 4.71 -32.24
#